data_AF-A0AAU3ZD68-F1
#
_entry.id   AF-A0AAU3ZD68-F1
#
_cell.length_a   1.000
_cell.length_b   1.000
_cell.length_c   1.000
_cell.angle_alpha   90.00
_cell.angle_beta   90.00
_cell.angle_gamma   90.00
#
_symmetry.space_group_name_H-M   'P 1'
#
loop_
_entity.id
_entity.type
_entity.pdbx_description
1 polymer ?
#
loop_
_entity_poly.entity_id
_entity_poly.type
_entity_poly.pdbx_seq_one_letter_code
_entity_poly.pdbx_strand_id
1 'polypeptide(L)'
;MKPEELEAARDRIVPDVVAEGLNVLFCGINPGLMTAATGHHFARPGNRFWPVLHLSGFTPRRLAPSEQDELLALGLGITNVVARASARADELSAEEYREGGRILTAKVERLRPRWLAVVGVTAYRTAFGEPKARIGPQTRTIGSTRIWALPNPSGLNAHWTAATMAEEYGRLREAAQLTPAQTAPAPPTPA
;
A
#
# COMPACT_ATOMS: atom_id res chain seq x y z
N MET A 1 18.57 12.83 5.97
CA MET A 1 17.65 13.22 7.05
C MET A 1 18.25 12.73 8.36
N LYS A 2 18.43 13.62 9.33
CA LYS A 2 19.04 13.31 10.62
C LYS A 2 18.03 12.52 11.49
N PRO A 3 18.49 11.69 12.43
CA PRO A 3 17.59 10.96 13.35
C PRO A 3 16.58 11.86 14.08
N GLU A 4 17.02 13.05 14.51
CA GLU A 4 16.18 14.04 15.19
C GLU A 4 15.01 14.54 14.31
N GLU A 5 15.24 14.73 13.01
CA GLU A 5 14.22 15.14 12.05
C GLU A 5 13.17 14.05 11.82
N LEU A 6 13.59 12.77 11.88
CA LEU A 6 12.69 11.62 11.78
C LEU A 6 11.84 11.45 13.05
N GLU A 7 12.43 11.65 14.23
CA GLU A 7 11.71 11.59 15.50
C GLU A 7 10.70 12.73 15.63
N ALA A 8 11.03 13.95 15.18
CA ALA A 8 10.12 15.08 15.11
C ALA A 8 8.91 14.86 14.16
N ALA A 9 8.96 13.83 13.30
CA ALA A 9 7.89 13.49 12.40
C ALA A 9 6.84 12.53 12.99
N ARG A 10 7.00 12.04 14.22
CA ARG A 10 6.07 11.06 14.85
C ARG A 10 4.61 11.52 14.89
N ASP A 11 4.38 12.81 15.04
CA ASP A 11 3.03 13.38 15.12
C ASP A 11 2.47 13.85 13.76
N ARG A 12 3.22 13.64 12.67
CA ARG A 12 2.77 14.05 11.34
C ARG A 12 1.82 13.01 10.76
N ILE A 13 0.67 13.51 10.30
CA ILE A 13 -0.28 12.74 9.50
C ILE A 13 0.17 12.80 8.04
N VAL A 14 0.22 11.64 7.39
CA VAL A 14 0.47 11.54 5.95
C VAL A 14 -0.87 11.49 5.24
N PRO A 15 -1.20 12.46 4.35
CA PRO A 15 -2.43 12.44 3.59
C PRO A 15 -2.57 11.16 2.77
N ASP A 16 -3.79 10.68 2.63
CA ASP A 16 -4.09 9.58 1.72
C ASP A 16 -3.99 10.04 0.26
N VAL A 17 -3.56 9.13 -0.61
CA VAL A 17 -3.63 9.29 -2.07
C VAL A 17 -4.89 8.56 -2.53
N VAL A 18 -6.01 9.26 -2.62
CA VAL A 18 -7.32 8.65 -2.87
C VAL A 18 -8.17 9.45 -3.85
N ALA A 19 -8.97 8.72 -4.62
CA ALA A 19 -10.06 9.24 -5.44
C ALA A 19 -11.24 8.25 -5.37
N GLU A 20 -12.41 8.65 -5.87
CA GLU A 20 -13.52 7.71 -6.06
C GLU A 20 -13.26 6.81 -7.27
N GLY A 21 -13.82 5.59 -7.26
CA GLY A 21 -13.80 4.70 -8.43
C GLY A 21 -12.44 4.06 -8.73
N LEU A 22 -11.53 4.00 -7.76
CA LEU A 22 -10.24 3.34 -7.91
C LEU A 22 -10.40 1.85 -8.25
N ASN A 23 -9.53 1.33 -9.10
CA ASN A 23 -9.41 -0.11 -9.34
C ASN A 23 -8.82 -0.82 -8.12
N VAL A 24 -7.76 -0.25 -7.53
CA VAL A 24 -7.11 -0.80 -6.35
C VAL A 24 -6.73 0.32 -5.38
N LEU A 25 -7.19 0.21 -4.14
CA LEU A 25 -6.69 1.01 -3.02
C LEU A 25 -5.70 0.16 -2.21
N PHE A 26 -4.41 0.48 -2.29
CA PHE A 26 -3.40 -0.12 -1.45
C PHE A 26 -3.46 0.46 -0.05
N CYS A 27 -3.40 -0.39 0.96
CA CYS A 27 -3.49 0.00 2.35
C CYS A 27 -2.27 -0.52 3.10
N GLY A 28 -1.34 0.37 3.42
CA GLY A 28 -0.22 0.08 4.31
C GLY A 28 -0.66 -0.11 5.76
N ILE A 29 0.29 -0.45 6.63
CA ILE A 29 0.04 -0.62 8.06
C ILE A 29 -0.16 0.75 8.70
N ASN A 30 0.91 1.54 8.73
CA ASN A 30 0.97 2.89 9.25
C ASN A 30 2.20 3.62 8.66
N PRO A 31 2.22 4.96 8.70
CA PRO A 31 3.40 5.73 8.33
C PRO A 31 4.63 5.35 9.17
N GLY A 32 5.71 4.91 8.53
CA GLY A 32 7.03 4.89 9.17
C GLY A 32 7.59 6.32 9.28
N LEU A 33 8.58 6.56 10.16
CA LEU A 33 9.15 7.91 10.36
C LEU A 33 9.60 8.60 9.06
N MET A 34 10.21 7.86 8.12
CA MET A 34 10.60 8.43 6.82
C MET A 34 9.38 8.89 6.02
N THR A 35 8.30 8.09 6.00
CA THR A 35 7.06 8.45 5.32
C THR A 35 6.38 9.64 5.99
N ALA A 36 6.40 9.71 7.33
CA ALA A 36 5.89 10.86 8.06
C ALA A 36 6.72 12.14 7.80
N ALA A 37 8.04 12.01 7.69
CA ALA A 37 8.92 13.14 7.46
C ALA A 37 8.86 13.67 6.03
N THR A 38 8.73 12.79 5.03
CA THR A 38 8.64 13.18 3.61
C THR A 38 7.22 13.48 3.15
N GLY A 39 6.20 12.98 3.86
CA GLY A 39 4.81 13.01 3.38
C GLY A 39 4.52 12.02 2.25
N HIS A 40 5.44 11.10 1.96
CA HIS A 40 5.33 10.16 0.84
C HIS A 40 5.25 8.71 1.33
N HIS A 41 4.25 7.99 0.82
CA HIS A 41 3.98 6.60 1.20
C HIS A 41 5.14 5.68 0.80
N PHE A 42 5.49 4.76 1.69
CA PHE A 42 6.56 3.77 1.49
C PHE A 42 7.93 4.38 1.12
N ALA A 43 8.26 5.57 1.64
CA ALA A 43 9.46 6.32 1.27
C ALA A 43 10.78 5.78 1.86
N ARG A 44 10.72 4.87 2.83
CA ARG A 44 11.93 4.33 3.49
C ARG A 44 12.81 3.57 2.48
N PRO A 45 14.13 3.86 2.39
CA PRO A 45 15.05 3.05 1.60
C PRO A 45 14.97 1.56 1.98
N GLY A 46 14.96 0.69 0.97
CA GLY A 46 14.78 -0.76 1.16
C GLY A 46 13.33 -1.21 1.33
N ASN A 47 12.35 -0.29 1.38
CA ASN A 47 10.95 -0.66 1.17
C ASN A 47 10.73 -1.06 -0.30
N ARG A 48 10.07 -2.20 -0.51
CA ARG A 48 9.91 -2.83 -1.81
C ARG A 48 8.60 -2.48 -2.51
N PHE A 49 7.73 -1.66 -1.93
CA PHE A 49 6.41 -1.34 -2.51
C PHE A 49 6.53 -0.82 -3.95
N TRP A 50 7.27 0.27 -4.15
CA TRP A 50 7.43 0.89 -5.47
C TRP A 50 8.11 -0.03 -6.52
N PRO A 51 9.23 -0.73 -6.20
CA PRO A 51 9.77 -1.75 -7.08
C PRO A 51 8.76 -2.86 -7.43
N VAL A 52 8.06 -3.41 -6.45
CA VAL A 52 7.11 -4.51 -6.63
C VAL A 52 5.91 -4.07 -7.45
N LEU A 53 5.40 -2.86 -7.22
CA LEU A 53 4.28 -2.28 -7.96
C LEU A 53 4.61 -2.18 -9.46
N HIS A 54 5.82 -1.76 -9.79
CA HIS A 54 6.29 -1.73 -11.18
C HIS A 54 6.51 -3.14 -11.75
N LEU A 55 7.22 -4.01 -11.02
CA LEU A 55 7.51 -5.38 -11.47
C LEU A 55 6.24 -6.22 -11.68
N SER A 56 5.18 -5.94 -10.93
CA SER A 56 3.86 -6.54 -11.10
C SER A 56 3.01 -5.87 -12.19
N GLY A 57 3.56 -4.88 -12.92
CA GLY A 57 2.95 -4.22 -14.06
C GLY A 57 1.76 -3.32 -13.72
N PHE A 58 1.62 -2.86 -12.47
CA PHE A 58 0.64 -1.82 -12.13
C PHE A 58 1.07 -0.44 -12.65
N THR A 59 2.37 -0.19 -12.75
CA THR A 59 2.92 1.08 -13.24
C THR A 59 3.85 0.86 -14.44
N PRO A 60 3.84 1.77 -15.44
CA PRO A 60 4.59 1.60 -16.69
C PRO A 60 6.11 1.77 -16.49
N ARG A 61 6.49 2.45 -15.41
CA ARG A 61 7.86 2.61 -14.93
C ARG A 61 7.87 2.49 -13.41
N ARG A 62 9.05 2.39 -12.81
CA ARG A 62 9.20 2.53 -11.37
C ARG A 62 9.02 4.00 -10.97
N LEU A 63 7.91 4.30 -10.31
CA LEU A 63 7.67 5.60 -9.69
C LEU A 63 8.52 5.75 -8.42
N ALA A 64 8.98 6.96 -8.14
CA ALA A 64 9.51 7.38 -6.86
C ALA A 64 8.35 7.66 -5.88
N PRO A 65 8.58 7.58 -4.56
CA PRO A 65 7.56 7.92 -3.56
C PRO A 65 6.95 9.32 -3.73
N SER A 66 7.74 10.30 -4.18
CA SER A 66 7.28 11.67 -4.44
C SER A 66 6.33 11.78 -5.64
N GLU A 67 6.27 10.76 -6.50
CA GLU A 67 5.40 10.68 -7.67
C GLU A 67 4.09 9.96 -7.35
N GLN A 68 3.75 9.76 -6.07
CA GLN A 68 2.61 8.95 -5.65
C GLN A 68 1.26 9.42 -6.20
N ASP A 69 1.11 10.72 -6.50
CA ASP A 69 -0.13 11.26 -7.03
C ASP A 69 -0.40 10.81 -8.48
N GLU A 70 0.63 10.39 -9.23
CA GLU A 70 0.47 9.79 -10.56
C GLU A 70 -0.35 8.49 -10.52
N LEU A 71 -0.44 7.83 -9.35
CA LEU A 71 -1.24 6.63 -9.17
C LEU A 71 -2.73 6.85 -9.44
N LEU A 72 -3.26 8.04 -9.14
CA LEU A 72 -4.68 8.32 -9.31
C LEU A 72 -5.09 8.25 -10.79
N ALA A 73 -4.23 8.70 -11.70
CA ALA A 73 -4.45 8.59 -13.14
C ALA A 73 -4.45 7.13 -13.64
N LEU A 74 -3.84 6.22 -12.89
CA LEU A 74 -3.83 4.78 -13.14
C LEU A 74 -4.99 4.05 -12.44
N GLY A 75 -5.87 4.78 -11.75
CA GLY A 75 -6.93 4.21 -10.93
C GLY A 75 -6.41 3.47 -9.69
N LEU A 76 -5.24 3.86 -9.18
CA LEU A 76 -4.60 3.30 -7.99
C LEU A 76 -4.56 4.34 -6.88
N GLY A 77 -4.68 3.91 -5.63
CA GLY A 77 -4.57 4.80 -4.46
C GLY A 77 -3.77 4.17 -3.32
N ILE A 78 -3.39 4.99 -2.35
CA ILE A 78 -2.67 4.56 -1.15
C ILE A 78 -3.30 5.18 0.10
N THR A 79 -3.50 4.35 1.12
CA THR A 79 -3.87 4.74 2.48
C THR A 79 -3.13 3.87 3.50
N ASN A 80 -3.41 4.04 4.80
CA ASN A 80 -2.94 3.16 5.86
C ASN A 80 -4.08 2.71 6.78
N VAL A 81 -3.94 1.56 7.43
CA VAL A 81 -4.87 1.10 8.46
C VAL A 81 -4.86 2.07 9.64
N VAL A 82 -3.66 2.42 10.13
CA VAL A 82 -3.48 3.30 11.28
C VAL A 82 -2.84 4.61 10.82
N ALA A 83 -3.42 5.74 11.21
CA ALA A 83 -2.94 7.07 10.81
C ALA A 83 -1.67 7.51 11.55
N ARG A 84 -1.49 7.06 12.79
CA ARG A 84 -0.35 7.43 13.65
C ARG A 84 0.96 6.91 13.09
N ALA A 85 1.96 7.78 12.98
CA ALA A 85 3.30 7.37 12.61
C ALA A 85 4.02 6.67 13.77
N SER A 86 4.85 5.69 13.45
CA SER A 86 5.72 5.03 14.43
C SER A 86 7.05 4.62 13.80
N ALA A 87 8.07 4.38 14.62
CA ALA A 87 9.34 3.85 14.12
C ALA A 87 9.19 2.39 13.67
N ARG A 88 8.35 1.64 14.39
CA ARG A 88 8.09 0.23 14.12
C ARG A 88 6.59 -0.08 14.21
N ALA A 89 6.14 -1.00 13.37
CA ALA A 89 4.74 -1.46 13.35
C ALA A 89 4.33 -2.27 14.60
N ASP A 90 5.31 -2.76 15.37
CA ASP A 90 5.11 -3.46 16.66
C ASP A 90 4.80 -2.50 17.82
N GLU A 91 4.94 -1.19 17.62
CA GLU A 91 4.50 -0.13 18.55
C GLU A 91 2.98 0.16 18.47
N LEU A 92 2.26 -0.49 17.55
CA LEU A 92 0.82 -0.33 17.42
C LEU A 92 0.10 -1.38 18.25
N SER A 93 -0.82 -0.93 19.10
CA SER A 93 -1.69 -1.82 19.86
C SER A 93 -2.73 -2.51 18.98
N ALA A 94 -3.22 -3.66 19.44
CA ALA A 94 -4.31 -4.36 18.75
C ALA A 94 -5.60 -3.53 18.68
N GLU A 95 -5.80 -2.61 19.63
CA GLU A 95 -6.94 -1.68 19.62
C GLU A 95 -6.81 -0.64 18.49
N GLU A 96 -5.63 -0.07 18.31
CA GLU A 96 -5.37 0.86 17.19
C GLU A 96 -5.59 0.19 15.83
N TYR A 97 -5.18 -1.07 15.68
CA TYR A 97 -5.48 -1.83 14.46
C TYR A 97 -6.99 -2.01 14.23
N ARG A 98 -7.75 -2.35 15.27
CA ARG A 98 -9.20 -2.56 15.15
C ARG A 98 -9.94 -1.26 14.83
N GLU A 99 -9.59 -0.17 15.50
CA GLU A 99 -10.16 1.14 15.19
C GLU A 99 -9.76 1.61 13.79
N GLY A 100 -8.49 1.41 13.42
CA GLY A 100 -8.01 1.64 12.05
C GLY A 100 -8.79 0.83 11.01
N GLY A 101 -9.10 -0.44 11.29
CA GLY A 101 -9.94 -1.28 10.44
C GLY A 101 -11.37 -0.74 10.29
N ARG A 102 -11.96 -0.19 11.35
CA ARG A 102 -13.29 0.45 11.32
C ARG A 102 -13.27 1.72 10.47
N ILE A 103 -12.26 2.57 10.65
CA ILE A 103 -12.07 3.81 9.86
C ILE A 103 -11.82 3.47 8.39
N LEU A 104 -10.98 2.48 8.11
CA LEU A 104 -10.70 2.00 6.76
C LEU A 104 -11.96 1.46 6.09
N THR A 105 -12.81 0.74 6.82
CA THR A 105 -14.10 0.24 6.32
C THR A 105 -14.97 1.41 5.86
N ALA A 106 -15.19 2.42 6.70
CA ALA A 106 -15.99 3.60 6.33
C ALA A 106 -15.39 4.35 5.11
N LYS A 107 -14.07 4.43 5.03
CA LYS A 107 -13.37 5.04 3.89
C LYS A 107 -13.61 4.26 2.59
N VAL A 108 -13.55 2.93 2.66
CA VAL A 108 -13.77 2.04 1.51
C VAL A 108 -15.23 2.09 1.07
N GLU A 109 -16.19 2.13 1.99
CA GLU A 109 -17.62 2.30 1.67
C GLU A 109 -17.89 3.61 0.92
N ARG A 110 -17.18 4.69 1.27
CA ARG A 110 -17.27 5.98 0.58
C ARG A 110 -16.62 5.95 -0.81
N LEU A 111 -15.35 5.52 -0.88
CA LEU A 111 -14.54 5.59 -2.11
C LEU A 111 -14.89 4.50 -3.13
N ARG A 112 -15.47 3.38 -2.65
CA ARG A 112 -15.90 2.22 -3.43
C ARG A 112 -14.83 1.71 -4.42
N PRO A 113 -13.57 1.48 -4.00
CA PRO A 113 -12.58 0.88 -4.88
C PRO A 113 -13.02 -0.53 -5.27
N ARG A 114 -12.64 -1.03 -6.45
CA ARG A 114 -12.95 -2.44 -6.83
C ARG A 114 -12.24 -3.42 -5.90
N TRP A 115 -11.00 -3.11 -5.54
CA TRP A 115 -10.19 -3.88 -4.59
C TRP A 115 -9.59 -3.01 -3.48
N LEU A 116 -9.67 -3.50 -2.25
CA LEU A 116 -8.81 -3.07 -1.15
C LEU A 116 -7.66 -4.07 -1.02
N ALA A 117 -6.42 -3.59 -1.09
CA ALA A 117 -5.23 -4.42 -0.98
C ALA A 117 -4.47 -4.08 0.30
N VAL A 118 -4.64 -4.88 1.35
CA VAL A 118 -3.98 -4.65 2.65
C VAL A 118 -2.57 -5.23 2.62
N VAL A 119 -1.59 -4.34 2.67
CA VAL A 119 -0.17 -4.61 2.51
C VAL A 119 0.44 -5.06 3.84
N GLY A 120 0.20 -6.32 4.17
CA GLY A 120 0.63 -6.99 5.39
C GLY A 120 -0.47 -7.84 6.01
N VAL A 121 -0.38 -9.17 5.84
CA VAL A 121 -1.41 -10.11 6.34
C VAL A 121 -1.66 -10.02 7.85
N THR A 122 -0.64 -9.76 8.67
CA THR A 122 -0.81 -9.62 10.13
C THR A 122 -1.62 -8.39 10.51
N ALA A 123 -1.42 -7.27 9.81
CA ALA A 123 -2.22 -6.07 10.00
C ALA A 123 -3.67 -6.32 9.58
N TYR A 124 -3.89 -6.98 8.43
CA TYR A 124 -5.23 -7.41 8.00
C TYR A 124 -5.93 -8.27 9.07
N ARG A 125 -5.27 -9.33 9.54
CA ARG A 125 -5.79 -10.25 10.57
C ARG A 125 -6.28 -9.49 11.81
N THR A 126 -5.48 -8.53 12.27
CA THR A 126 -5.78 -7.77 13.49
C THR A 126 -6.89 -6.75 13.25
N ALA A 127 -6.80 -5.98 12.17
CA ALA A 127 -7.74 -4.92 11.82
C ALA A 127 -9.16 -5.45 11.56
N PHE A 128 -9.28 -6.62 10.93
CA PHE A 128 -10.56 -7.21 10.55
C PHE A 128 -11.02 -8.38 11.43
N GLY A 129 -10.21 -8.77 12.43
CA GLY A 129 -10.54 -9.86 13.35
C GLY A 129 -10.51 -11.25 12.71
N GLU A 130 -9.64 -11.46 11.72
CA GLU A 130 -9.57 -12.70 10.93
C GLU A 130 -8.24 -13.44 11.12
N PRO A 131 -7.98 -14.08 12.27
CA PRO A 131 -6.65 -14.60 12.63
C PRO A 131 -6.11 -15.67 11.67
N LYS A 132 -6.98 -16.35 10.92
CA LYS A 132 -6.63 -17.43 9.98
C LYS A 132 -6.42 -16.95 8.53
N ALA A 133 -6.59 -15.66 8.26
CA ALA A 133 -6.43 -15.10 6.91
C ALA A 133 -5.05 -15.39 6.34
N ARG A 134 -4.97 -15.66 5.04
CA ARG A 134 -3.72 -15.93 4.31
C ARG A 134 -3.47 -14.86 3.26
N ILE A 135 -2.25 -14.78 2.75
CA ILE A 135 -1.96 -13.94 1.57
C ILE A 135 -2.81 -14.44 0.40
N GLY A 136 -3.39 -13.50 -0.36
CA GLY A 136 -4.32 -13.81 -1.43
C GLY A 136 -5.66 -13.06 -1.33
N PRO A 137 -6.63 -13.41 -2.19
CA PRO A 137 -7.99 -12.90 -2.10
C PRO A 137 -8.66 -13.40 -0.82
N GLN A 138 -9.43 -12.53 -0.18
CA GLN A 138 -10.21 -12.87 1.00
C GLN A 138 -11.68 -13.10 0.64
N THR A 139 -12.39 -13.88 1.47
CA THR A 139 -13.84 -14.08 1.34
C THR A 139 -14.62 -12.86 1.80
N ARG A 140 -14.08 -12.08 2.73
CA ARG A 140 -14.66 -10.82 3.20
C ARG A 140 -14.71 -9.78 2.09
N THR A 141 -15.80 -9.04 2.06
CA THR A 141 -15.98 -7.82 1.26
C THR A 141 -16.36 -6.64 2.15
N ILE A 142 -16.23 -5.43 1.61
CA ILE A 142 -16.79 -4.19 2.18
C ILE A 142 -17.70 -3.60 1.11
N GLY A 143 -19.01 -3.73 1.26
CA GLY A 143 -19.95 -3.50 0.16
C GLY A 143 -19.58 -4.37 -1.05
N SER A 144 -19.38 -3.72 -2.21
CA SER A 144 -18.90 -4.37 -3.44
C SER A 144 -17.37 -4.51 -3.54
N THR A 145 -16.61 -3.88 -2.63
CA THR A 145 -15.15 -3.93 -2.63
C THR A 145 -14.67 -5.30 -2.17
N ARG A 146 -13.85 -5.95 -3.00
CA ARG A 146 -13.17 -7.21 -2.66
C ARG A 146 -11.86 -6.92 -1.93
N ILE A 147 -11.42 -7.82 -1.05
CA ILE A 147 -10.20 -7.61 -0.27
C ILE A 147 -9.11 -8.59 -0.69
N TRP A 148 -7.88 -8.10 -0.77
CA TRP A 148 -6.68 -8.89 -0.98
C TRP A 148 -5.68 -8.62 0.15
N ALA A 149 -5.18 -9.67 0.80
CA ALA A 149 -4.09 -9.54 1.76
C ALA A 149 -2.76 -9.78 1.04
N LEU A 150 -1.89 -8.78 1.04
CA LEU A 150 -0.59 -8.82 0.38
C LEU A 150 0.56 -9.01 1.38
N PRO A 151 1.72 -9.52 0.94
CA PRO A 151 2.92 -9.53 1.75
C PRO A 151 3.41 -8.12 2.09
N ASN A 152 4.01 -7.94 3.28
CA ASN A 152 4.56 -6.66 3.73
C ASN A 152 5.90 -6.35 3.00
N PRO A 153 6.04 -5.19 2.34
CA PRO A 153 7.20 -4.80 1.52
C PRO A 153 8.38 -4.25 2.31
N SER A 154 8.28 -4.18 3.63
CA SER A 154 9.43 -3.84 4.49
C SER A 154 10.62 -4.74 4.17
N GLY A 155 11.81 -4.16 4.01
CA GLY A 155 13.06 -4.91 3.81
C GLY A 155 13.38 -5.91 4.93
N LEU A 156 12.75 -5.77 6.10
CA LEU A 156 12.88 -6.69 7.24
C LEU A 156 12.13 -8.02 7.03
N ASN A 157 11.22 -8.11 6.06
CA ASN A 157 10.48 -9.34 5.75
C ASN A 157 11.32 -10.25 4.84
N ALA A 158 12.11 -11.15 5.44
CA ALA A 158 13.00 -12.05 4.73
C ALA A 158 12.30 -13.20 3.98
N HIS A 159 11.04 -13.51 4.31
CA HIS A 159 10.29 -14.61 3.69
C HIS A 159 9.83 -14.33 2.25
N TRP A 160 9.81 -13.05 1.87
CA TRP A 160 9.35 -12.62 0.55
C TRP A 160 10.50 -11.94 -0.18
N THR A 161 10.70 -12.26 -1.46
CA THR A 161 11.63 -11.53 -2.34
C THR A 161 10.83 -10.51 -3.15
N ALA A 162 11.49 -9.53 -3.79
CA ALA A 162 10.78 -8.62 -4.68
C ALA A 162 10.05 -9.35 -5.82
N ALA A 163 10.65 -10.45 -6.33
CA ALA A 163 10.05 -11.26 -7.39
C ALA A 163 8.78 -11.98 -6.92
N THR A 164 8.82 -12.70 -5.79
CA THR A 164 7.63 -13.42 -5.30
C THR A 164 6.51 -12.48 -4.86
N MET A 165 6.86 -11.29 -4.35
CA MET A 165 5.85 -10.26 -4.12
C MET A 165 5.24 -9.76 -5.43
N ALA A 166 6.05 -9.54 -6.47
CA ALA A 166 5.56 -9.09 -7.76
C ALA A 166 4.62 -10.10 -8.42
N GLU A 167 4.86 -11.40 -8.25
CA GLU A 167 3.93 -12.46 -8.67
C GLU A 167 2.56 -12.31 -8.00
N GLU A 168 2.53 -12.15 -6.68
CA GLU A 168 1.27 -12.02 -5.94
C GLU A 168 0.54 -10.70 -6.24
N TYR A 169 1.27 -9.60 -6.40
CA TYR A 169 0.69 -8.33 -6.85
C TYR A 169 0.16 -8.46 -8.29
N GLY A 170 0.86 -9.20 -9.16
CA GLY A 170 0.42 -9.50 -10.52
C GLY A 170 -0.90 -10.26 -10.56
N ARG A 171 -1.07 -11.25 -9.66
CA ARG A 171 -2.35 -11.96 -9.50
C ARG A 171 -3.49 -11.03 -9.08
N LEU A 172 -3.23 -10.08 -8.19
CA LEU A 172 -4.20 -9.03 -7.84
C LEU A 172 -4.53 -8.15 -9.06
N ARG A 173 -3.54 -7.72 -9.83
CA ARG A 173 -3.73 -6.92 -11.06
C ARG A 173 -4.64 -7.65 -12.06
N GLU A 174 -4.37 -8.93 -12.29
CA GLU A 174 -5.18 -9.79 -13.16
C GLU A 174 -6.61 -9.94 -12.64
N ALA A 175 -6.78 -10.14 -11.34
CA ALA A 175 -8.11 -10.20 -10.71
C ALA A 175 -8.85 -8.84 -10.75
N ALA A 176 -8.12 -7.73 -10.79
CA ALA A 176 -8.67 -6.40 -11.05
C ALA A 176 -8.95 -6.16 -12.55
N GLN A 177 -8.64 -7.12 -13.43
CA GLN A 177 -8.80 -7.03 -14.88
C GLN A 177 -8.06 -5.83 -15.47
N LEU A 178 -6.91 -5.50 -14.90
CA LEU A 178 -6.05 -4.44 -15.39
C LEU A 178 -5.04 -5.02 -16.37
N THR A 179 -4.98 -4.46 -17.57
CA THR A 179 -3.89 -4.73 -18.52
C THR A 179 -2.57 -4.24 -17.91
N PRO A 180 -1.46 -4.97 -18.10
CA PRO A 180 -0.14 -4.48 -17.69
C PRO A 180 0.09 -3.08 -18.25
N ALA A 181 0.55 -2.15 -17.40
CA ALA A 181 0.88 -0.81 -17.84
C ALA A 181 2.01 -0.89 -18.89
N GLN A 182 1.75 -0.39 -20.09
CA GLN A 182 2.73 -0.40 -21.17
C GLN A 182 3.87 0.55 -20.82
N THR A 183 5.11 0.08 -20.87
CA THR A 183 6.28 0.96 -20.80
C THR A 183 6.19 1.96 -21.95
N ALA A 184 6.22 3.26 -21.65
CA ALA A 184 6.31 4.26 -22.71
C ALA A 184 7.55 3.95 -23.57
N PRO A 185 7.47 4.03 -24.91
CA PRO A 185 8.65 3.85 -25.74
C PRO A 185 9.72 4.86 -25.31
N ALA A 186 10.98 4.42 -25.26
CA ALA A 186 12.09 5.31 -24.96
C ALA A 186 12.03 6.53 -25.90
N PRO A 187 12.26 7.75 -25.42
CA PRO A 187 12.34 8.91 -26.30
C PRO A 187 13.43 8.64 -27.35
N PRO A 188 13.20 9.03 -28.63
CA PRO A 188 14.22 8.84 -29.66
C PRO A 188 15.51 9.55 -29.21
N THR A 189 16.63 8.83 -29.30
CA THR A 189 17.96 9.42 -29.06
C THR A 189 18.12 10.63 -29.98
N PRO A 190 18.49 11.81 -29.45
CA PRO A 190 18.81 12.94 -30.31
C PRO A 190 19.98 12.58 -31.21
N ALA A 191 19.85 12.89 -32.50
CA ALA A 191 20.86 12.69 -33.53
C ALA A 191 22.10 13.57 -33.30
#